data_AF-A0A857F544-F1
#
_entry.id   AF-A0A857F544-F1
#
_cell.length_a   1.000
_cell.length_b   1.000
_cell.length_c   1.000
_cell.angle_alpha   90.00
_cell.angle_beta   90.00
_cell.angle_gamma   90.00
#
_symmetry.space_group_name_H-M   'P 1'
#
loop_
_entity.id
_entity.type
_entity.pdbx_description
1 polymer ?
#
loop_
_entity_poly.entity_id
_entity_poly.type
_entity_poly.pdbx_seq_one_letter_code
_entity_poly.pdbx_strand_id
1 'polypeptide(L)'
;MGKNTPTGESPLPTMGQSDITEFIESLRNAQDKKTLFVLLNNKLSSLPSKEREKFITGLVTAIKASELPEDKTLLKEKFYPAYSMYIATGIFANQLNQESLAKMGQIPNDDDDESDEI
;
A
#
# COMPACT_ATOMS: atom_id res chain seq x y z
N MET A 1 -16.29 45.99 -1.77
CA MET A 1 -15.50 44.95 -1.06
C MET A 1 -16.27 43.64 -1.15
N GLY A 2 -15.89 42.74 -2.06
CA GLY A 2 -16.36 41.36 -2.08
C GLY A 2 -15.16 40.47 -1.83
N LYS A 3 -15.13 39.75 -0.70
CA LYS A 3 -14.08 38.80 -0.35
C LYS A 3 -14.38 37.49 -1.07
N ASN A 4 -13.59 37.18 -2.09
CA ASN A 4 -13.57 35.85 -2.70
C ASN A 4 -12.55 35.03 -1.90
N THR A 5 -13.02 34.13 -1.04
CA THR A 5 -12.16 33.10 -0.44
C THR A 5 -11.95 32.00 -1.48
N PRO A 6 -10.72 31.69 -1.91
CA PRO A 6 -10.49 30.45 -2.61
C PRO A 6 -10.48 29.34 -1.55
N THR A 7 -11.52 28.50 -1.58
CA THR A 7 -11.48 27.18 -0.94
C THR A 7 -10.29 26.45 -1.54
N GLY A 8 -9.19 26.40 -0.80
CA GLY A 8 -7.97 25.69 -1.18
C GLY A 8 -8.20 24.19 -1.12
N GLU A 9 -8.95 23.65 -2.06
CA GLU A 9 -8.77 22.26 -2.45
C GLU A 9 -7.42 22.19 -3.16
N SER A 10 -6.41 21.72 -2.42
CA SER A 10 -5.14 21.33 -3.03
C SER A 10 -5.48 20.34 -4.16
N PRO A 11 -5.09 20.61 -5.42
CA PRO A 11 -5.29 19.64 -6.47
C PRO A 11 -4.48 18.41 -6.06
N LEU A 12 -5.16 17.31 -5.76
CA LEU A 12 -4.52 16.00 -5.71
C LEU A 12 -3.77 15.86 -7.04
N PRO A 13 -2.47 15.50 -7.03
CA PRO A 13 -1.72 15.40 -8.27
C PRO A 13 -2.44 14.38 -9.16
N THR A 14 -2.97 14.87 -10.28
CA THR A 14 -3.54 14.01 -11.32
C THR A 14 -2.42 13.10 -11.76
N MET A 15 -2.57 11.80 -11.49
CA MET A 15 -1.55 10.81 -11.79
C MET A 15 -1.25 10.83 -13.30
N GLY A 16 -0.08 11.36 -13.66
CA GLY A 16 0.36 11.48 -15.03
C GLY A 16 1.02 10.20 -15.53
N GLN A 17 1.14 10.07 -16.85
CA GLN A 17 1.98 9.01 -17.47
C GLN A 17 3.45 9.07 -16.96
N SER A 18 3.94 10.26 -16.59
CA SER A 18 5.28 10.46 -15.99
C SER A 18 5.50 9.60 -14.75
N ASP A 19 4.53 9.55 -13.84
CA ASP A 19 4.61 8.78 -12.61
C ASP A 19 4.78 7.27 -12.86
N ILE A 20 4.19 6.77 -13.94
CA ILE A 20 4.29 5.36 -14.33
C ILE A 20 5.66 5.09 -14.94
N THR A 21 6.11 5.95 -15.87
CA THR A 21 7.42 5.81 -16.51
C THR A 21 8.57 5.87 -15.50
N GLU A 22 8.55 6.83 -14.58
CA GLU A 22 9.55 6.96 -13.51
C GLU A 22 9.56 5.74 -12.57
N PHE A 23 8.38 5.17 -12.31
CA PHE A 23 8.30 3.98 -11.48
C PHE A 23 8.83 2.74 -12.21
N ILE A 24 8.61 2.61 -13.52
CA ILE A 24 9.21 1.54 -14.33
C ILE A 24 10.74 1.64 -14.30
N GLU A 25 11.29 2.84 -14.46
CA GLU A 25 12.73 3.06 -14.34
C GLU A 25 13.25 2.66 -12.95
N SER A 26 12.52 3.02 -11.90
CA SER A 26 12.85 2.60 -10.54
C SER A 26 12.81 1.07 -10.37
N LEU A 27 11.86 0.39 -11.01
CA LEU A 27 11.82 -1.08 -11.04
C LEU A 27 13.04 -1.65 -11.75
N ARG A 28 13.50 -1.08 -12.86
CA ARG A 28 14.72 -1.55 -13.56
C ARG A 28 15.94 -1.46 -12.64
N ASN A 29 16.09 -0.34 -11.92
CA ASN A 29 17.26 -0.05 -11.11
C ASN A 29 17.28 -0.78 -9.75
N ALA A 30 16.12 -1.15 -9.21
CA ALA A 30 16.05 -1.87 -7.94
C ALA A 30 16.59 -3.30 -8.06
N GLN A 31 17.50 -3.67 -7.16
CA GLN A 31 18.26 -4.93 -7.19
C GLN A 31 17.73 -5.97 -6.20
N ASP A 32 17.26 -5.55 -5.02
CA ASP A 32 16.84 -6.45 -3.96
C ASP A 32 15.34 -6.37 -3.65
N LYS A 33 14.83 -7.47 -3.07
CA LYS A 33 13.40 -7.63 -2.77
C LYS A 33 12.89 -6.62 -1.75
N LYS A 34 13.72 -6.20 -0.78
CA LYS A 34 13.31 -5.24 0.25
C LYS A 34 13.14 -3.86 -0.37
N THR A 35 14.08 -3.42 -1.20
CA THR A 35 13.98 -2.15 -1.93
C THR A 35 12.75 -2.13 -2.82
N LEU A 36 12.48 -3.22 -3.56
CA LEU A 36 11.27 -3.35 -4.38
C LEU A 36 9.99 -3.23 -3.56
N PHE A 37 9.92 -3.91 -2.41
CA PHE A 37 8.78 -3.81 -1.51
C PHE A 37 8.60 -2.39 -0.97
N VAL A 38 9.67 -1.76 -0.46
CA VAL A 38 9.60 -0.39 0.10
C VAL A 38 9.15 0.60 -0.97
N LEU A 39 9.72 0.51 -2.18
CA LEU A 39 9.37 1.37 -3.30
C LEU A 39 7.88 1.27 -3.65
N LEU A 40 7.36 0.05 -3.76
CA LEU A 40 5.95 -0.19 -4.06
C LEU A 40 5.04 0.23 -2.90
N ASN A 41 5.39 -0.13 -1.67
CA ASN A 41 4.61 0.20 -0.48
C ASN A 41 4.49 1.72 -0.31
N ASN A 42 5.58 2.47 -0.51
CA ASN A 42 5.58 3.92 -0.40
C ASN A 42 4.68 4.54 -1.48
N LYS A 43 4.82 4.11 -2.74
CA LYS A 43 4.00 4.64 -3.84
C LYS A 43 2.52 4.34 -3.65
N LEU A 44 2.15 3.13 -3.22
CA LEU A 44 0.75 2.78 -2.99
C LEU A 44 0.17 3.46 -1.75
N SER A 45 0.96 3.59 -0.67
CA SER A 45 0.51 4.23 0.57
C SER A 45 0.28 5.74 0.40
N SER A 46 1.05 6.40 -0.48
CA SER A 46 0.83 7.83 -0.79
C SER A 46 -0.42 8.10 -1.62
N LEU A 47 -1.03 7.07 -2.21
CA LEU A 47 -2.19 7.22 -3.09
C LEU A 47 -3.50 6.93 -2.34
N PRO A 48 -4.59 7.68 -2.62
CA PRO A 48 -5.94 7.29 -2.25
C PRO A 48 -6.33 5.93 -2.84
N SER A 49 -7.25 5.22 -2.19
CA SER A 49 -7.61 3.84 -2.59
C SER A 49 -7.99 3.69 -4.07
N LYS A 50 -8.77 4.63 -4.63
CA LYS A 50 -9.17 4.61 -6.05
C LYS A 50 -8.00 4.86 -7.00
N GLU A 51 -7.01 5.63 -6.59
CA GLU A 51 -5.82 5.94 -7.39
C GLU A 51 -4.78 4.81 -7.32
N ARG A 52 -4.78 4.00 -6.25
CA ARG A 52 -3.94 2.79 -6.17
C ARG A 52 -4.26 1.80 -7.28
N GLU A 53 -5.54 1.51 -7.50
CA GLU A 53 -5.99 0.57 -8.54
C GLU A 53 -5.66 1.09 -9.94
N LYS A 54 -5.88 2.39 -10.18
CA LYS A 54 -5.49 3.04 -11.44
C LYS A 54 -3.99 2.97 -11.68
N PHE A 55 -3.18 3.23 -10.66
CA PHE A 55 -1.73 3.14 -10.76
C PHE A 55 -1.28 1.72 -11.12
N ILE A 56 -1.77 0.72 -10.39
CA ILE A 56 -1.42 -0.69 -10.62
C ILE A 56 -1.80 -1.10 -12.04
N THR A 57 -3.02 -0.77 -12.48
CA THR A 57 -3.50 -1.09 -13.83
C THR A 57 -2.69 -0.39 -14.90
N GLY A 58 -2.38 0.90 -14.69
CA GLY A 58 -1.54 1.71 -15.58
C GLY A 58 -0.13 1.16 -15.70
N LEU A 59 0.50 0.82 -14.58
CA LEU A 59 1.84 0.23 -14.53
C LEU A 59 1.90 -1.12 -15.27
N VAL A 60 0.95 -2.01 -15.01
CA VAL A 60 0.88 -3.32 -15.68
C VAL A 60 0.69 -3.14 -17.19
N THR A 61 -0.16 -2.20 -17.59
CA THR A 61 -0.42 -1.90 -19.01
C THR A 61 0.83 -1.34 -19.68
N ALA A 62 1.50 -0.38 -19.07
CA ALA A 62 2.70 0.25 -19.60
C ALA A 62 3.86 -0.75 -19.75
N ILE A 63 4.07 -1.64 -18.77
CA ILE A 63 5.12 -2.67 -18.88
C ILE A 63 4.79 -3.68 -19.99
N LYS A 64 3.53 -4.11 -20.11
CA LYS A 64 3.11 -5.03 -21.19
C LYS A 64 3.22 -4.42 -22.58
N ALA A 65 2.99 -3.12 -22.68
CA ALA A 65 3.10 -2.36 -23.92
C ALA A 65 4.55 -1.94 -24.24
N SER A 66 5.50 -2.16 -23.33
CA SER A 66 6.89 -1.76 -23.55
C SER A 66 7.54 -2.53 -24.68
N GLU A 67 8.24 -1.79 -25.54
CA GLU A 67 9.04 -2.34 -26.63
C GLU A 67 10.39 -2.88 -26.12
N LEU A 68 10.81 -2.47 -24.92
CA LEU A 68 12.09 -2.90 -24.34
C LEU A 68 12.00 -4.35 -23.84
N PRO A 69 12.88 -5.25 -24.33
CA PRO A 69 12.86 -6.65 -23.90
C PRO A 69 13.06 -6.83 -22.40
N GLU A 70 13.89 -5.99 -21.76
CA GLU A 70 14.12 -6.04 -20.32
C GLU A 70 12.87 -5.76 -19.48
N ASP A 71 11.90 -5.01 -20.03
CA ASP A 71 10.68 -4.68 -19.29
C ASP A 71 9.75 -5.87 -19.15
N LYS A 72 9.82 -6.82 -20.09
CA LYS A 72 8.92 -7.97 -20.15
C LYS A 72 9.02 -8.86 -18.92
N THR A 73 10.17 -8.88 -18.24
CA THR A 73 10.37 -9.66 -17.00
C THR A 73 10.03 -8.89 -15.73
N LEU A 74 9.96 -7.55 -15.77
CA LEU A 74 9.75 -6.70 -14.58
C LEU A 74 8.49 -7.08 -13.81
N LEU A 75 7.40 -7.45 -14.50
CA LEU A 75 6.17 -7.90 -13.84
C LEU A 75 6.41 -9.13 -12.99
N LYS A 76 7.04 -10.16 -13.58
CA LYS A 76 7.25 -11.46 -12.95
C LYS A 76 8.33 -11.41 -11.87
N GLU A 77 9.43 -10.73 -12.15
CA GLU A 77 10.64 -10.79 -11.32
C GLU A 77 10.64 -9.74 -10.22
N LYS A 78 9.90 -8.63 -10.39
CA LYS A 78 9.98 -7.48 -9.49
C LYS A 78 8.63 -7.05 -8.95
N PHE A 79 7.69 -6.69 -9.82
CA PHE A 79 6.42 -6.10 -9.41
C PHE A 79 5.52 -7.09 -8.64
N TYR A 80 5.20 -8.26 -9.21
CA TYR A 80 4.30 -9.21 -8.55
C TYR A 80 4.84 -9.70 -7.20
N PRO A 81 6.13 -10.06 -7.04
CA PRO A 81 6.68 -10.39 -5.73
C PRO A 81 6.51 -9.28 -4.69
N ALA A 82 6.81 -8.03 -5.06
CA ALA A 82 6.64 -6.88 -4.16
C ALA A 82 5.16 -6.64 -3.83
N TYR A 83 4.26 -6.80 -4.80
CA TYR A 83 2.82 -6.59 -4.62
C TYR A 83 2.19 -7.64 -3.72
N SER A 84 2.61 -8.91 -3.84
CA SER A 84 2.18 -9.96 -2.91
C SER A 84 2.59 -9.66 -1.47
N MET A 85 3.81 -9.14 -1.26
CA MET A 85 4.26 -8.72 0.07
C MET A 85 3.45 -7.53 0.62
N TYR A 86 3.09 -6.58 -0.25
CA TYR A 86 2.21 -5.46 0.11
C TYR A 86 0.82 -5.93 0.58
N ILE A 87 0.18 -6.82 -0.17
CA ILE A 87 -1.12 -7.39 0.22
C ILE A 87 -1.00 -8.14 1.55
N ALA A 88 0.01 -9.01 1.69
CA ALA A 88 0.24 -9.76 2.92
C ALA A 88 0.40 -8.84 4.14
N THR A 89 1.16 -7.75 4.00
CA THR A 89 1.35 -6.75 5.07
C THR A 89 0.03 -6.12 5.49
N GLY A 90 -0.85 -5.79 4.54
CA GLY A 90 -2.19 -5.28 4.84
C GLY A 90 -3.07 -6.29 5.58
N ILE A 91 -3.00 -7.57 5.21
CA ILE A 91 -3.74 -8.65 5.88
C ILE A 91 -3.24 -8.83 7.32
N PHE A 92 -1.92 -8.91 7.52
CA PHE A 92 -1.31 -9.05 8.84
C PHE A 92 -1.62 -7.86 9.75
N ALA A 93 -1.55 -6.63 9.24
CA ALA A 93 -1.91 -5.44 10.01
C ALA A 93 -3.38 -5.47 10.44
N ASN A 94 -4.29 -5.89 9.55
CA ASN A 94 -5.70 -6.01 9.89
C ASN A 94 -5.94 -7.11 10.94
N GLN A 95 -5.28 -8.27 10.84
CA GLN A 95 -5.36 -9.34 11.83
C GLN A 95 -4.87 -8.89 13.21
N LEU A 96 -3.71 -8.23 13.29
CA LEU A 96 -3.19 -7.69 14.55
C LEU A 96 -4.13 -6.66 15.17
N ASN A 97 -4.73 -5.80 14.34
CA ASN A 97 -5.72 -4.83 14.82
C ASN A 97 -6.96 -5.54 15.39
N GLN A 98 -7.47 -6.57 14.70
CA GLN A 98 -8.61 -7.37 15.19
C GLN A 98 -8.27 -8.12 16.49
N GLU A 99 -7.09 -8.74 16.58
CA GLU A 99 -6.62 -9.41 17.80
C GLU A 99 -6.43 -8.44 18.97
N SER A 100 -5.88 -7.25 18.71
CA SER A 100 -5.71 -6.21 19.73
C SER A 100 -7.05 -5.68 20.24
N LEU A 101 -8.02 -5.45 19.34
CA LEU A 101 -9.37 -5.02 19.72
C LEU A 101 -10.10 -6.12 20.49
N ALA A 102 -9.96 -7.39 20.09
CA ALA A 102 -10.55 -8.52 20.80
C ALA A 102 -9.99 -8.67 22.23
N LYS A 103 -8.70 -8.40 22.44
CA LYS A 103 -8.06 -8.43 23.77
C LYS A 103 -8.40 -7.22 24.64
N MET A 104 -8.60 -6.04 24.05
CA MET A 104 -8.97 -4.82 24.78
C MET A 104 -10.43 -4.83 25.26
N GLY A 105 -11.30 -5.61 24.62
CA GLY A 105 -12.68 -5.86 25.05
C GLY A 105 -12.83 -6.94 26.14
N GLN A 106 -11.75 -7.66 26.47
CA GLN A 106 -11.73 -8.55 27.63
C GLN A 106 -11.37 -7.72 28.87
N ILE A 107 -12.40 -7.25 29.56
CA ILE A 107 -12.25 -6.84 30.96
C ILE A 107 -11.73 -8.08 31.70
N PRO A 108 -10.59 -8.03 32.42
CA PRO A 108 -10.25 -9.09 33.34
C PRO A 108 -11.41 -9.20 34.32
N ASN A 109 -12.17 -10.29 34.26
CA ASN A 109 -13.03 -10.62 35.38
C ASN A 109 -12.09 -11.00 36.53
N ASP A 110 -11.83 -10.05 37.42
CA ASP A 110 -11.26 -10.24 38.76
C ASP A 110 -12.29 -10.92 39.68
N ASP A 111 -13.05 -11.89 39.19
CA ASP A 111 -14.02 -12.68 39.98
C ASP A 111 -13.53 -14.12 40.16
N ASP A 112 -12.24 -14.29 40.47
CA ASP A 112 -11.66 -15.54 40.98
C ASP A 112 -11.03 -15.29 42.36
N ASP A 113 -11.77 -14.63 43.26
CA ASP A 113 -11.40 -14.53 44.68
C ASP A 113 -12.65 -14.57 45.57
N GLU A 114 -13.40 -15.67 45.51
CA GLU A 114 -14.20 -16.10 46.66
C GLU A 114 -13.77 -17.51 47.05
N SER A 115 -12.73 -17.53 47.89
CA SER A 115 -12.43 -18.65 48.78
C SER A 115 -13.63 -18.87 49.70
N ASP A 116 -14.56 -19.73 49.31
CA ASP A 116 -15.53 -20.30 50.26
C ASP A 116 -14.93 -21.58 50.87
N GLU A 117 -14.27 -21.35 52.00
CA GLU A 117 -14.00 -22.30 53.06
C GLU A 117 -15.35 -22.72 53.69
N ILE A 118 -15.78 -23.97 53.46
CA ILE A 118 -16.67 -24.76 54.36
C ILE A 118 -16.51 -26.27 54.15
#